data_AF-A0A9E5GR20-F1
#
_entry.id   AF-A0A9E5GR20-F1
#
_cell.length_a   1.000
_cell.length_b   1.000
_cell.length_c   1.000
_cell.angle_alpha   90.00
_cell.angle_beta   90.00
_cell.angle_gamma   90.00
#
_symmetry.space_group_name_H-M   'P 1'
#
loop_
_entity.id
_entity.type
_entity.pdbx_description
1 polymer ?
#
loop_
_entity_poly.entity_id
_entity_poly.type
_entity_poly.pdbx_seq_one_letter_code
_entity_poly.pdbx_strand_id
1 'polypeptide(L)' 'MVDTEQLKVFLIDIVPKTIPVEVLDDRIRELESLVDTYGGMVVLKKFQKRDMPDYTTYVGK' A
#
# COMPACT_ATOMS: atom_id res chain seq x y z
N MET A 1 26.33 3.23 16.82
CA MET A 1 25.00 2.78 16.34
C MET A 1 24.73 3.59 15.10
N VAL A 2 24.71 2.95 13.93
CA VAL A 2 24.43 3.65 12.66
C VAL A 2 22.93 3.80 12.58
N ASP A 3 22.47 5.05 12.50
CA ASP A 3 21.08 5.38 12.21
C ASP A 3 20.87 5.02 10.74
N THR A 4 20.41 3.81 10.47
CA THR A 4 20.05 3.41 9.11
C THR A 4 18.74 4.10 8.80
N GLU A 5 18.77 5.20 8.04
CA GLU A 5 17.54 5.86 7.58
C GLU A 5 16.66 4.84 6.85
N GLN A 6 15.63 4.33 7.52
CA GLN A 6 14.65 3.45 6.90
C GLN A 6 13.85 4.25 5.89
N LEU A 7 13.69 3.70 4.69
CA LEU A 7 12.88 4.30 3.64
C LEU A 7 11.42 4.36 4.10
N LYS A 8 10.90 5.58 4.30
CA LYS A 8 9.50 5.79 4.66
C LYS A 8 8.63 5.66 3.41
N VAL A 9 7.64 4.78 3.47
CA VAL A 9 6.81 4.42 2.32
C VAL A 9 5.34 4.68 2.60
N PHE A 10 4.64 5.25 1.61
CA PHE A 10 3.19 5.23 1.53
C PHE A 10 2.74 4.03 0.71
N LEU A 11 1.86 3.22 1.28
CA LEU A 11 1.30 2.04 0.65
C LEU A 11 -0.13 2.35 0.23
N ILE A 12 -0.33 2.50 -1.08
CA ILE A 12 -1.63 2.82 -1.68
C ILE A 12 -1.98 1.75 -2.69
N ASP A 13 -3.19 1.20 -2.56
CA ASP A 13 -3.72 0.19 -3.49
C ASP A 13 -5.10 0.59 -4.00
N ILE A 14 -5.39 0.25 -5.25
CA ILE A 14 -6.67 0.52 -5.92
C ILE A 14 -7.39 -0.80 -6.06
N VAL A 15 -8.57 -0.87 -5.47
CA VAL A 15 -9.31 -2.11 -5.36
C VAL A 15 -10.73 -1.93 -5.89
N PRO A 16 -11.26 -2.91 -6.64
CA PRO A 16 -12.66 -2.89 -7.04
C PRO A 16 -13.59 -2.78 -5.83
N LYS A 17 -14.72 -2.09 -5.99
CA LYS A 17 -15.66 -1.86 -4.89
C LYS A 17 -16.27 -3.15 -4.32
N THR A 18 -16.26 -4.22 -5.12
CA THR A 18 -16.81 -5.54 -4.79
C THR A 18 -15.93 -6.37 -3.87
N ILE A 19 -14.67 -5.98 -3.64
CA ILE A 19 -13.76 -6.76 -2.81
C ILE A 19 -14.18 -6.64 -1.32
N PRO A 20 -14.36 -7.78 -0.62
CA PRO A 20 -14.62 -7.81 0.83
C PRO A 20 -13.46 -7.25 1.64
N VAL A 21 -13.74 -6.67 2.81
CA VAL A 21 -12.74 -6.01 3.65
C VAL A 21 -11.70 -7.01 4.15
N GLU A 22 -12.11 -8.23 4.45
CA GLU A 22 -11.26 -9.30 4.98
C GLU A 22 -10.14 -9.65 3.98
N VAL A 23 -10.46 -9.66 2.69
CA VAL A 23 -9.49 -9.88 1.61
C VAL A 23 -8.51 -8.70 1.50
N LEU A 24 -8.97 -7.47 1.80
CA LEU A 24 -8.11 -6.29 1.79
C LEU A 24 -7.12 -6.30 2.96
N ASP A 25 -7.54 -6.75 4.13
CA ASP A 25 -6.68 -6.82 5.32
C ASP A 25 -5.54 -7.84 5.14
N ASP A 26 -5.81 -9.01 4.55
CA ASP A 26 -4.76 -9.96 4.22
C ASP A 26 -3.80 -9.40 3.16
N ARG A 27 -4.34 -8.73 2.13
CA ARG A 27 -3.54 -8.09 1.08
C ARG A 27 -2.61 -7.00 1.60
N ILE A 28 -3.07 -6.12 2.50
CA ILE A 28 -2.22 -5.05 3.03
C ILE A 28 -1.07 -5.61 3.86
N ARG A 29 -1.35 -6.67 4.63
CA ARG A 29 -0.35 -7.35 5.45
C ARG A 29 0.76 -7.96 4.62
N GLU A 30 0.43 -8.60 3.50
CA GLU A 30 1.42 -9.14 2.57
C GLU A 30 2.27 -8.03 1.94
N LEU A 31 1.63 -6.94 1.49
CA LEU A 31 2.35 -5.79 0.90
C LEU A 31 3.30 -5.13 1.90
N GLU A 32 2.92 -5.02 3.17
CA GLU A 32 3.80 -4.55 4.24
C GLU A 32 4.99 -5.47 4.47
N SER A 33 4.76 -6.79 4.44
CA SER A 33 5.82 -7.78 4.63
C SER A 33 6.87 -7.69 3.53
N LEU A 34 6.45 -7.35 2.30
CA LEU A 34 7.37 -7.02 1.22
C LEU A 34 8.18 -5.75 1.53
N VAL A 35 7.54 -4.66 1.97
CA VAL A 35 8.24 -3.42 2.32
C VAL A 35 9.27 -3.63 3.42
N ASP A 36 8.90 -4.38 4.48
CA ASP A 36 9.78 -4.72 5.59
C ASP A 36 11.00 -5.53 5.13
N THR A 37 10.79 -6.51 4.24
CA THR A 37 11.88 -7.32 3.65
C THR A 37 12.91 -6.47 2.90
N TYR A 38 12.49 -5.36 2.29
CA TYR A 38 13.37 -4.41 1.61
C TYR A 38 13.92 -3.30 2.52
N GLY A 39 13.70 -3.38 3.84
CA GLY A 39 14.19 -2.41 4.82
C GLY A 39 13.42 -1.09 4.85
N GLY A 40 12.21 -1.07 4.31
CA GLY A 40 11.32 0.09 4.37
C GLY A 40 10.45 0.09 5.62
N MET A 41 9.88 1.27 5.93
CA MET A 41 8.89 1.45 6.98
C MET A 41 7.62 2.04 6.36
N VAL A 42 6.50 1.32 6.46
CA VAL A 42 5.20 1.83 6.01
C VAL A 42 4.67 2.85 7.01
N VAL A 43 4.51 4.10 6.58
CA VAL A 43 4.01 5.20 7.44
C VAL A 43 2.54 5.54 7.18
N LEU A 44 1.98 5.09 6.05
CA LEU A 44 0.57 5.24 5.72
C LEU A 44 0.11 4.09 4.81
N LYS A 45 -1.11 3.61 5.06
CA LYS A 45 -1.78 2.56 4.29
C LYS A 45 -3.13 3.09 3.83
N LYS A 46 -3.46 2.96 2.54
CA LYS A 46 -4.75 3.40 2.01
C LYS A 46 -5.23 2.52 0.87
N PHE A 47 -6.47 2.06 0.99
CA PHE A 47 -7.22 1.51 -0.13
C PHE A 47 -8.08 2.59 -0.79
N GLN A 48 -8.04 2.64 -2.12
CA GLN A 48 -8.99 3.40 -2.91
C GLN A 48 -9.97 2.45 -3.59
N LYS A 49 -11.23 2.44 -3.13
CA LYS A 49 -12.29 1.65 -3.76
C LYS A 49 -12.75 2.30 -5.07
N ARG A 50 -12.18 1.88 -6.20
CA ARG A 50 -12.48 2.40 -7.54
C ARG A 50 -12.46 1.27 -8.57
N ASP A 51 -13.34 1.36 -9.55
CA ASP A 51 -13.45 0.35 -10.61
C ASP A 51 -12.42 0.56 -11.73
N MET A 52 -11.92 1.80 -11.88
CA MET A 52 -10.88 2.19 -12.83
C MET A 52 -9.82 3.06 -12.11
N PRO A 53 -8.52 2.82 -12.34
CA PRO A 53 -7.46 3.71 -11.86
C PRO A 53 -7.49 5.04 -12.61
N ASP A 54 -6.79 6.03 -12.09
CA ASP A 54 -6.44 7.21 -12.88
C ASP A 54 -5.40 6.82 -13.94
N TYR A 55 -5.69 7.02 -15.22
CA TYR A 55 -4.79 6.56 -16.28
C TYR A 55 -3.46 7.34 -16.37
N THR A 56 -3.34 8.47 -15.69
CA THR A 56 -2.13 9.30 -15.73
C THR A 56 -1.20 9.00 -14.55
N THR A 57 -1.78 8.79 -13.36
CA THR A 57 -1.06 8.71 -12.08
C THR A 57 -1.31 7.42 -11.32
N TYR A 58 -2.15 6.52 -11.86
CA TYR A 58 -2.73 5.36 -11.21
C TYR A 58 -3.66 5.74 -10.04
N VAL A 59 -3.12 6.39 -9.00
CA VAL A 59 -3.82 6.75 -7.75
C VAL A 59 -4.73 7.96 -7.84
N GLY A 60 -4.56 8.81 -8.86
CA GLY A 60 -5.29 10.07 -9.01
C GLY A 60 -4.72 11.21 -8.16
N LYS A 61 -5.36 12.38 -8.26
CA LYS A 61 -5.13 13.53 -7.36
C LYS A 61 -5.79 13.32 -6.00
#